data_AF-A0A946CBR0-F1
#
_entry.id   AF-A0A946CBR0-F1
#
_cell.length_a   1.000
_cell.length_b   1.000
_cell.length_c   1.000
_cell.angle_alpha   90.00
_cell.angle_beta   90.00
_cell.angle_gamma   90.00
#
_symmetry.space_group_name_H-M   'P 1'
#
loop_
_entity.id
_entity.type
_entity.pdbx_description
1 polymer ?
#
loop_
_entity_poly.entity_id
_entity_poly.type
_entity_poly.pdbx_seq_one_letter_code
_entity_poly.pdbx_strand_id
1 'polypeptide(L)'
;MASLVADLVEEGYMVKVLDITGGNTIHQDLPPPWIARLLGHRVLKKAFEQQLSNLGATLQTLEGGPRFRAPDAVHSAALNQALESELLTYFRSDSIPRTREARSLEHKLKNSMERTYQVLEEFWSQESPDLLLIPNGRTSRQKAARLVAESKSFEIELYEYGRAKPNSYYRGNTQPHDRLASQAEVAGLMAALGPNEIRNLASSWLADRVSASSETNQFSASWKPAGASPAPTKTQKKAIF
;
A
#
# COMPACT_ATOMS: atom_id res chain seq x y z
N MET A 1 0.81 6.96 -3.24
CA MET A 1 2.06 6.39 -3.75
C MET A 1 2.71 7.32 -4.76
N ALA A 2 2.03 7.71 -5.85
CA ALA A 2 2.59 8.68 -6.81
C ALA A 2 3.01 10.02 -6.15
N SER A 3 2.19 10.58 -5.26
CA SER A 3 2.54 11.81 -4.52
C SER A 3 3.78 11.65 -3.64
N LEU A 4 3.85 10.55 -2.87
CA LEU A 4 5.03 10.22 -2.06
C LEU A 4 6.30 10.08 -2.91
N VAL A 5 6.19 9.46 -4.08
CA VAL A 5 7.31 9.34 -5.02
C VAL A 5 7.74 10.71 -5.54
N ALA A 6 6.79 11.57 -5.90
CA ALA A 6 7.09 12.93 -6.36
C ALA A 6 7.84 13.73 -5.28
N ASP A 7 7.34 13.72 -4.05
CA ASP A 7 7.94 14.47 -2.94
C ASP A 7 9.37 13.99 -2.65
N LEU A 8 9.62 12.67 -2.66
CA LEU A 8 10.98 12.13 -2.48
C LEU A 8 11.92 12.53 -3.62
N VAL A 9 11.45 12.57 -4.87
CA VAL A 9 12.27 13.04 -5.99
C VAL A 9 12.57 14.54 -5.86
N GLU A 10 11.60 15.35 -5.42
CA GLU A 10 11.79 16.77 -5.12
C GLU A 10 12.77 17.01 -3.96
N GLU A 11 12.77 16.13 -2.96
CA GLU A 11 13.75 16.08 -1.86
C GLU A 11 15.16 15.65 -2.34
N GLY A 12 15.30 15.21 -3.60
CA GLY A 12 16.58 14.85 -4.22
C GLY A 12 16.93 13.36 -4.17
N TYR A 13 16.01 12.49 -3.74
CA TYR A 13 16.23 11.04 -3.73
C TYR A 13 16.15 10.44 -5.14
N MET A 14 17.01 9.46 -5.42
CA MET A 14 16.81 8.53 -6.53
C MET A 14 15.81 7.45 -6.12
N VAL A 15 14.57 7.55 -6.61
CA VAL A 15 13.49 6.67 -6.14
C VAL A 15 13.37 5.41 -6.98
N LYS A 16 13.46 4.25 -6.31
CA LYS A 16 13.19 2.91 -6.88
C LYS A 16 12.00 2.29 -6.16
N VAL A 17 10.95 1.98 -6.90
CA VAL A 17 9.76 1.27 -6.42
C VAL A 17 9.94 -0.22 -6.66
N LEU A 18 9.92 -1.00 -5.57
CA LEU A 18 10.03 -2.46 -5.65
C LEU A 18 8.64 -3.08 -5.74
N ASP A 19 8.39 -3.78 -6.84
CA ASP A 19 7.16 -4.54 -7.04
C ASP A 19 7.37 -6.01 -6.64
N ILE A 20 6.77 -6.39 -5.52
CA ILE A 20 6.82 -7.74 -4.95
C ILE A 20 5.69 -8.66 -5.45
N THR A 21 4.90 -8.25 -6.45
CA THR A 21 3.77 -9.03 -6.97
C THR A 21 4.21 -10.33 -7.66
N GLY A 22 5.44 -10.42 -8.17
CA GLY A 22 5.98 -11.63 -8.79
C GLY A 22 5.99 -12.86 -7.86
N GLY A 23 5.94 -12.66 -6.54
CA GLY A 23 5.82 -13.72 -5.53
C GLY A 23 4.47 -13.75 -4.80
N ASN A 24 3.46 -13.04 -5.29
CA ASN A 24 2.22 -12.79 -4.58
C ASN A 24 1.05 -13.64 -5.08
N THR A 25 0.22 -14.13 -4.16
CA THR A 25 -0.96 -14.94 -4.47
C THR A 25 -2.26 -14.14 -4.54
N ILE A 26 -2.26 -12.91 -3.99
CA ILE A 26 -3.39 -11.99 -4.06
C ILE A 26 -3.10 -10.98 -5.16
N HIS A 27 -3.68 -11.23 -6.33
CA HIS A 27 -3.74 -10.27 -7.41
C HIS A 27 -5.00 -9.42 -7.21
N GLN A 28 -4.83 -8.20 -6.67
CA GLN A 28 -5.84 -7.14 -6.83
C GLN A 28 -5.74 -6.50 -8.23
N ASP A 29 -5.21 -7.24 -9.20
CA ASP A 29 -5.02 -6.77 -10.54
C ASP A 29 -6.34 -6.68 -11.30
N LEU A 30 -6.28 -5.92 -12.38
CA LEU A 30 -7.34 -5.78 -13.35
C LEU A 30 -7.79 -7.18 -13.82
N PRO A 31 -9.10 -7.38 -14.09
CA PRO A 31 -9.60 -8.64 -14.62
C PRO A 31 -8.80 -9.05 -15.87
N PRO A 32 -8.71 -10.35 -16.18
CA PRO A 32 -8.03 -10.84 -17.36
C PRO A 32 -8.35 -9.96 -18.58
N PRO A 33 -7.36 -9.57 -19.42
CA PRO A 33 -7.57 -8.58 -20.48
C PRO A 33 -8.72 -8.89 -21.43
N TRP A 34 -9.03 -10.18 -21.62
CA TRP A 34 -10.17 -10.62 -22.41
C TRP A 34 -11.52 -10.32 -21.73
N ILE A 35 -11.64 -10.52 -20.41
CA ILE A 35 -12.83 -10.14 -19.62
C ILE A 35 -12.99 -8.62 -19.66
N ALA A 36 -11.90 -7.89 -19.40
CA ALA A 36 -11.92 -6.43 -19.45
C ALA A 36 -12.40 -5.93 -20.83
N ARG A 37 -11.87 -6.51 -21.92
CA ARG A 37 -12.23 -6.12 -23.29
C ARG A 37 -13.68 -6.46 -23.63
N LEU A 38 -14.19 -7.61 -23.19
CA LEU A 38 -15.61 -7.97 -23.36
C LEU A 38 -16.54 -6.97 -22.67
N LEU A 39 -16.10 -6.39 -21.55
CA LEU A 39 -16.83 -5.36 -20.81
C LEU A 39 -16.50 -3.93 -21.28
N GLY A 40 -15.83 -3.77 -22.43
CA GLY A 40 -15.49 -2.46 -22.99
C GLY A 40 -14.34 -1.73 -22.28
N HIS A 41 -13.64 -2.38 -21.36
CA HIS A 41 -12.49 -1.81 -20.65
C HIS A 41 -11.17 -2.12 -21.36
N ARG A 42 -10.20 -1.21 -21.22
CA ARG A 42 -8.80 -1.39 -21.64
C ARG A 42 -7.92 -1.57 -20.41
N VAL A 43 -7.14 -2.65 -20.37
CA VAL A 43 -6.14 -2.91 -19.33
C VAL A 43 -4.83 -2.24 -19.73
N LEU A 44 -4.45 -1.17 -19.03
CA LEU A 44 -3.19 -0.45 -19.27
C LEU A 44 -2.09 -0.94 -18.32
N LYS A 45 -1.49 -2.10 -18.64
CA LYS A 45 -0.50 -2.74 -17.76
C LYS A 45 0.74 -1.86 -17.46
N LYS A 46 1.12 -0.98 -18.39
CA LYS A 46 2.28 -0.09 -18.25
C LYS A 46 1.94 1.32 -17.75
N ALA A 47 0.66 1.62 -17.49
CA ALA A 47 0.29 2.98 -17.09
C ALA A 47 0.94 3.38 -15.77
N PHE A 48 1.05 2.46 -14.82
CA PHE A 48 1.69 2.73 -13.53
C PHE A 48 3.19 2.96 -13.67
N GLU A 49 3.90 2.08 -14.39
CA GLU A 49 5.32 2.24 -14.71
C GLU A 49 5.61 3.58 -15.41
N GLN A 50 4.78 3.94 -16.40
CA GLN A 50 4.92 5.22 -17.11
C GLN A 50 4.73 6.42 -16.18
N GLN A 51 3.77 6.36 -15.25
CA GLN A 51 3.57 7.43 -14.27
C GLN A 51 4.77 7.57 -13.34
N LEU A 52 5.35 6.46 -12.87
CA LEU A 52 6.57 6.51 -12.05
C LEU A 52 7.76 7.08 -12.84
N SER A 53 7.94 6.64 -14.08
CA SER A 53 9.00 7.16 -14.96
C SER A 53 8.86 8.66 -15.22
N ASN A 54 7.65 9.16 -15.44
CA ASN A 54 7.38 10.59 -15.61
C ASN A 54 7.70 11.41 -14.35
N LEU A 55 7.62 10.79 -13.16
CA LEU A 55 7.98 11.38 -11.89
C LEU A 55 9.49 11.24 -11.57
N GLY A 56 10.29 10.65 -12.47
CA GLY A 56 11.72 10.43 -12.25
C GLY A 56 12.06 9.19 -11.41
N ALA A 57 11.08 8.30 -11.17
CA ALA A 57 11.28 7.06 -10.43
C ALA A 57 11.34 5.84 -11.34
N THR A 58 11.93 4.75 -10.84
CA THR A 58 12.00 3.46 -11.55
C THR A 58 11.12 2.42 -10.87
N LEU A 59 10.49 1.55 -11.66
CA LEU A 59 9.78 0.36 -11.15
C LEU A 59 10.65 -0.86 -11.39
N GLN A 60 10.92 -1.63 -10.34
CA GLN A 60 11.64 -2.89 -10.44
C GLN A 60 10.80 -4.01 -9.86
N THR A 61 10.30 -4.89 -10.72
CA THR A 61 9.65 -6.12 -10.28
C THR A 61 10.72 -7.09 -9.77
N LEU A 62 10.51 -7.58 -8.56
CA LEU A 62 11.39 -8.56 -7.95
C LEU A 62 10.85 -9.96 -8.23
N GLU A 63 11.57 -10.68 -9.09
CA GLU A 63 11.26 -12.07 -9.37
C GLU A 63 11.85 -12.99 -8.31
N GLY A 64 11.13 -14.07 -8.05
CA GLY A 64 11.58 -15.07 -7.13
C GLY A 64 12.69 -15.96 -7.70
N GLY A 65 13.85 -16.02 -7.03
CA GLY A 65 14.93 -16.98 -7.36
C GLY A 65 14.56 -18.46 -7.14
N PRO A 66 15.13 -19.44 -7.86
CA PRO A 66 14.67 -20.83 -7.85
C PRO A 66 14.86 -21.57 -6.52
N ARG A 67 15.74 -21.08 -5.64
CA ARG A 67 15.99 -21.68 -4.32
C ARG A 67 15.04 -21.06 -3.31
N PHE A 68 14.56 -21.84 -2.35
CA PHE A 68 13.83 -21.36 -1.19
C PHE A 68 14.76 -21.35 0.02
N ARG A 69 14.77 -20.26 0.78
CA ARG A 69 15.44 -20.18 2.08
C ARG A 69 14.41 -19.77 3.13
N ALA A 70 14.25 -20.59 4.15
CA ALA A 70 13.37 -20.27 5.26
C ALA A 70 13.91 -19.07 6.04
N PRO A 71 13.04 -18.17 6.56
CA PRO A 71 13.44 -17.12 7.47
C PRO A 71 14.10 -17.67 8.74
N ASP A 72 14.98 -16.89 9.36
CA ASP A 72 15.56 -17.22 10.66
C ASP A 72 14.47 -17.42 11.73
N ALA A 73 14.75 -18.24 12.75
CA ALA A 73 13.74 -18.68 13.73
C ALA A 73 13.00 -17.50 14.42
N VAL A 74 13.74 -16.43 14.74
CA VAL A 74 13.18 -15.21 15.35
C VAL A 74 12.20 -14.52 14.40
N HIS A 75 12.58 -14.34 13.13
CA HIS A 75 11.69 -13.77 12.12
C HIS A 75 10.52 -14.68 11.80
N SER A 76 10.73 -15.99 11.75
CA SER A 76 9.68 -16.98 11.47
C SER A 76 8.51 -16.86 12.46
N ALA A 77 8.79 -16.68 13.75
CA ALA A 77 7.74 -16.48 14.77
C ALA A 77 6.92 -15.19 14.51
N ALA A 78 7.61 -14.07 14.29
CA ALA A 78 6.96 -12.78 14.01
C ALA A 78 6.15 -12.78 12.70
N LEU A 79 6.65 -13.51 11.70
CA LEU A 79 5.98 -13.71 10.41
C LEU A 79 4.72 -14.54 10.54
N ASN A 80 4.77 -15.66 11.29
CA ASN A 80 3.58 -16.48 11.54
C ASN A 80 2.50 -15.70 12.31
N GLN A 81 2.89 -14.87 13.28
CA GLN A 81 1.95 -14.00 13.99
C GLN A 81 1.29 -12.98 13.04
N ALA A 82 2.05 -12.38 12.12
CA ALA A 82 1.51 -11.45 11.13
C ALA A 82 0.58 -12.15 10.12
N LEU A 83 0.90 -13.37 9.72
CA LEU A 83 0.04 -14.21 8.88
C LEU A 83 -1.29 -14.53 9.58
N GLU A 84 -1.26 -14.92 10.86
CA GLU A 84 -2.46 -15.17 11.65
C GLU A 84 -3.34 -13.92 11.74
N SER A 85 -2.74 -12.76 12.05
CA SER A 85 -3.45 -11.48 12.10
C SER A 85 -4.07 -11.08 10.75
N GLU A 86 -3.38 -11.32 9.64
CA GLU A 86 -3.90 -11.09 8.30
C GLU A 86 -5.09 -12.01 7.98
N LEU A 87 -5.03 -13.28 8.37
CA LEU A 87 -6.13 -14.24 8.19
C LEU A 87 -7.37 -13.85 9.01
N LEU A 88 -7.20 -13.48 10.29
CA LEU A 88 -8.29 -12.98 11.14
C LEU A 88 -8.95 -11.74 10.51
N THR A 89 -8.14 -10.86 9.90
CA THR A 89 -8.63 -9.68 9.18
C THR A 89 -9.44 -10.06 7.94
N TYR A 90 -8.99 -11.04 7.14
CA TYR A 90 -9.73 -11.49 5.95
C TYR A 90 -11.04 -12.18 6.32
N PHE A 91 -11.04 -13.02 7.35
CA PHE A 91 -12.25 -13.72 7.80
C PHE A 91 -13.17 -12.86 8.66
N ARG A 92 -12.69 -11.71 9.16
CA ARG A 92 -13.43 -10.82 10.09
C ARG A 92 -14.00 -11.60 11.27
N SER A 93 -13.18 -12.47 11.85
CA SER A 93 -13.56 -13.38 12.92
C SER A 93 -12.47 -13.40 13.98
N ASP A 94 -12.85 -13.74 15.21
CA ASP A 94 -11.94 -13.94 16.34
C ASP A 94 -11.18 -15.27 16.25
N SER A 95 -11.48 -16.10 15.23
CA SER A 95 -10.79 -17.36 14.97
C SER A 95 -10.69 -17.64 13.47
N ILE A 96 -9.62 -18.33 13.05
CA ILE A 96 -9.46 -18.79 11.68
C ILE A 96 -10.39 -20.01 11.45
N PRO A 97 -11.31 -19.96 10.47
CA PRO A 97 -12.20 -21.09 10.19
C PRO A 97 -11.43 -22.37 9.86
N ARG A 98 -11.92 -23.53 10.31
CA ARG A 98 -11.29 -24.83 10.00
C ARG A 98 -11.72 -25.39 8.63
N THR A 99 -11.96 -24.53 7.65
CA THR A 99 -12.42 -24.90 6.30
C THR A 99 -11.25 -25.17 5.35
N ARG A 100 -11.52 -25.81 4.20
CA ARG A 100 -10.48 -26.07 3.19
C ARG A 100 -9.99 -24.77 2.55
N GLU A 101 -10.89 -23.81 2.38
CA GLU A 101 -10.63 -22.50 1.81
C GLU A 101 -9.71 -21.69 2.73
N ALA A 102 -9.93 -21.74 4.04
CA ALA A 102 -9.06 -21.09 5.02
C ALA A 102 -7.65 -21.67 5.01
N ARG A 103 -7.51 -23.00 5.02
CA ARG A 103 -6.19 -23.66 4.90
C ARG A 103 -5.52 -23.35 3.56
N SER A 104 -6.28 -23.28 2.47
CA SER A 104 -5.74 -22.92 1.16
C SER A 104 -5.25 -21.48 1.12
N LEU A 105 -5.98 -20.54 1.74
CA LEU A 105 -5.58 -19.14 1.82
C LEU A 105 -4.35 -18.97 2.70
N GLU A 106 -4.33 -19.60 3.88
CA GLU A 106 -3.19 -19.63 4.79
C GLU A 106 -1.92 -20.12 4.07
N HIS A 107 -1.99 -21.26 3.38
CA HIS A 107 -0.85 -21.79 2.65
C HIS A 107 -0.36 -20.83 1.55
N LYS A 108 -1.27 -20.22 0.81
CA LYS A 108 -0.95 -19.24 -0.24
C LYS A 108 -0.26 -17.99 0.34
N LEU A 109 -0.83 -17.43 1.40
CA LEU A 109 -0.27 -16.26 2.07
C LEU A 109 1.08 -16.56 2.70
N LYS A 110 1.24 -17.72 3.35
CA LYS A 110 2.52 -18.17 3.91
C LYS A 110 3.60 -18.26 2.84
N ASN A 111 3.32 -18.95 1.74
CA ASN A 111 4.28 -19.08 0.64
C ASN A 111 4.65 -17.71 0.07
N SER A 112 3.67 -16.82 -0.10
CA SER A 112 3.92 -15.47 -0.59
C SER A 112 4.77 -14.63 0.37
N MET A 113 4.47 -14.68 1.66
CA MET A 113 5.22 -14.00 2.71
C MET A 113 6.67 -14.46 2.77
N GLU A 114 6.92 -15.77 2.83
CA GLU A 114 8.26 -16.34 2.87
C GLU A 114 9.03 -16.02 1.58
N ARG A 115 8.32 -15.99 0.45
CA ARG A 115 8.91 -15.58 -0.83
C ARG A 115 9.32 -14.11 -0.85
N THR A 116 8.45 -13.22 -0.38
CA THR A 116 8.77 -11.79 -0.23
C THR A 116 9.97 -11.60 0.69
N TYR A 117 10.02 -12.28 1.83
CA TYR A 117 11.16 -12.25 2.75
C TYR A 117 12.46 -12.56 2.01
N GLN A 118 12.50 -13.69 1.32
CA GLN A 118 13.70 -14.17 0.67
C GLN A 118 14.18 -13.24 -0.45
N VAL A 119 13.27 -12.81 -1.32
CA VAL A 119 13.61 -11.99 -2.48
C VAL A 119 14.13 -10.62 -2.04
N LEU A 120 13.57 -10.05 -0.98
CA LEU A 120 14.06 -8.80 -0.39
C LEU A 120 15.40 -8.99 0.33
N GLU A 121 15.60 -10.11 1.03
CA GLU A 121 16.88 -10.44 1.66
C GLU A 121 18.01 -10.52 0.62
N GLU A 122 17.76 -11.18 -0.51
CA GLU A 122 18.70 -11.30 -1.62
C GLU A 122 18.93 -9.94 -2.29
N PHE A 123 17.87 -9.23 -2.66
CA PHE A 123 17.98 -7.92 -3.32
C PHE A 123 18.76 -6.91 -2.47
N TRP A 124 18.41 -6.79 -1.19
CA TRP A 124 19.10 -5.89 -0.26
C TRP A 124 20.43 -6.44 0.29
N SER A 125 20.89 -7.59 -0.17
CA SER A 125 22.30 -8.00 0.04
C SER A 125 23.24 -7.33 -0.98
N GLN A 126 22.68 -6.86 -2.10
CA GLN A 126 23.42 -6.22 -3.19
C GLN A 126 23.16 -4.71 -3.27
N GLU A 127 22.01 -4.27 -2.75
CA GLU A 127 21.55 -2.88 -2.77
C GLU A 127 21.36 -2.37 -1.33
N SER A 128 21.92 -1.21 -1.01
CA SER A 128 21.83 -0.59 0.32
C SER A 128 21.20 0.79 0.21
N PRO A 129 19.86 0.91 0.34
CA PRO A 129 19.19 2.20 0.29
C PRO A 129 19.49 3.03 1.55
N ASP A 130 19.56 4.35 1.41
CA ASP A 130 19.67 5.27 2.54
C ASP A 130 18.37 5.32 3.35
N LEU A 131 17.22 5.21 2.67
CA LEU A 131 15.89 5.23 3.26
C LEU A 131 14.98 4.22 2.58
N LEU A 132 14.24 3.45 3.38
CA LEU A 132 13.24 2.51 2.90
C LEU A 132 11.84 2.87 3.38
N LEU A 133 10.93 3.08 2.42
CA LEU A 133 9.52 3.34 2.73
C LEU A 133 8.68 2.07 2.56
N ILE A 134 8.06 1.60 3.65
CA ILE A 134 7.24 0.38 3.67
C ILE A 134 5.78 0.77 3.96
N PRO A 135 4.79 0.30 3.17
CA PRO A 135 3.40 0.54 3.52
C PRO A 135 3.10 -0.16 4.86
N ASN A 136 2.34 0.52 5.75
CA ASN A 136 2.04 0.28 7.19
C ASN A 136 1.89 -1.18 7.75
N GLY A 137 2.64 -2.18 7.30
CA GLY A 137 2.78 -3.48 7.94
C GLY A 137 1.52 -4.33 8.09
N ARG A 138 0.39 -4.00 7.44
CA ARG A 138 -0.90 -4.67 7.62
C ARG A 138 -0.93 -6.09 7.05
N THR A 139 -0.04 -6.40 6.12
CA THR A 139 0.06 -7.74 5.53
C THR A 139 1.32 -8.44 6.00
N SER A 140 1.28 -9.76 6.05
CA SER A 140 2.43 -10.62 6.34
C SER A 140 3.64 -10.31 5.45
N ARG A 141 3.41 -9.97 4.18
CA ARG A 141 4.44 -9.55 3.21
C ARG A 141 5.09 -8.20 3.58
N GLN A 142 4.31 -7.23 4.04
CA GLN A 142 4.85 -5.96 4.54
C GLN A 142 5.65 -6.17 5.84
N LYS A 143 5.19 -7.08 6.71
CA LYS A 143 5.98 -7.48 7.89
C LYS A 143 7.30 -8.14 7.50
N ALA A 144 7.30 -8.99 6.46
CA ALA A 144 8.52 -9.58 5.92
C ALA A 144 9.50 -8.51 5.42
N ALA A 145 9.04 -7.55 4.60
CA ALA A 145 9.87 -6.45 4.16
C ALA A 145 10.50 -5.68 5.32
N ARG A 146 9.69 -5.37 6.35
CA ARG A 146 10.15 -4.67 7.55
C ARG A 146 11.21 -5.45 8.31
N LEU A 147 11.01 -6.74 8.57
CA LEU A 147 11.97 -7.56 9.33
C LEU A 147 13.31 -7.68 8.60
N VAL A 148 13.30 -7.86 7.27
CA VAL A 148 14.54 -7.91 6.49
C VAL A 148 15.27 -6.56 6.56
N ALA A 149 14.55 -5.44 6.40
CA ALA A 149 15.15 -4.11 6.49
C ALA A 149 15.72 -3.81 7.88
N GLU A 150 14.98 -4.15 8.95
CA GLU A 150 15.43 -4.03 10.34
C GLU A 150 16.71 -4.84 10.59
N SER A 151 16.78 -6.07 10.06
CA SER A 151 17.97 -6.93 10.19
C SER A 151 19.22 -6.38 9.51
N LYS A 152 19.03 -5.50 8.51
CA LYS A 152 20.10 -4.82 7.77
C LYS A 152 20.38 -3.42 8.32
N SER A 153 19.69 -2.99 9.39
CA SER A 153 19.84 -1.67 10.01
C SER A 153 19.60 -0.51 9.03
N PHE A 154 18.72 -0.68 8.05
CA PHE A 154 18.31 0.41 7.17
C PHE A 154 17.41 1.40 7.94
N GLU A 155 17.45 2.67 7.52
CA GLU A 155 16.44 3.64 7.94
C GLU A 155 15.09 3.27 7.30
N ILE A 156 14.05 3.19 8.13
CA ILE A 156 12.72 2.74 7.70
C ILE A 156 11.69 3.78 8.11
N GLU A 157 10.90 4.21 7.14
CA GLU A 157 9.68 4.95 7.39
C GLU A 157 8.48 4.14 6.90
N LEU A 158 7.40 4.19 7.66
CA LEU A 158 6.12 3.62 7.30
C LEU A 158 5.26 4.67 6.63
N TYR A 159 4.53 4.25 5.60
CA TYR A 159 3.56 5.13 4.95
C TYR A 159 2.16 4.52 4.85
N GLU A 160 1.15 5.37 4.83
CA GLU A 160 -0.25 4.99 4.56
C GLU A 160 -0.93 6.08 3.74
N TYR A 161 -1.77 5.67 2.77
CA TYR A 161 -2.50 6.62 1.94
C TYR A 161 -3.50 7.43 2.76
N GLY A 162 -3.42 8.76 2.66
CA GLY A 162 -4.33 9.68 3.32
C GLY A 162 -5.65 9.74 2.57
N ARG A 163 -6.75 9.45 3.26
CA ARG A 163 -8.11 9.45 2.67
C ARG A 163 -8.81 10.80 2.75
N ALA A 164 -8.31 11.72 3.56
CA ALA A 164 -9.01 12.97 3.89
C ALA A 164 -8.70 14.12 2.92
N LYS A 165 -7.51 14.10 2.29
CA LYS A 165 -7.07 15.12 1.33
C LYS A 165 -6.46 14.45 0.09
N PRO A 166 -6.67 15.01 -1.11
CA PRO A 166 -5.98 14.56 -2.31
C PRO A 166 -4.47 14.60 -2.10
N ASN A 167 -3.75 13.62 -2.66
CA ASN A 167 -2.28 13.54 -2.61
C ASN A 167 -1.66 13.50 -1.22
N SER A 168 -2.47 13.33 -0.17
CA SER A 168 -1.96 13.22 1.20
C SER A 168 -1.61 11.79 1.55
N TYR A 169 -0.64 11.64 2.45
CA TYR A 169 -0.24 10.36 3.01
C TYR A 169 0.33 10.59 4.41
N TYR A 170 0.24 9.56 5.24
CA TYR A 170 1.07 9.46 6.43
C TYR A 170 2.44 8.94 6.00
N ARG A 171 3.50 9.49 6.58
CA ARG A 171 4.89 9.07 6.50
C ARG A 171 5.48 9.28 7.90
N GLY A 172 6.06 8.26 8.52
CA GLY A 172 6.61 8.35 9.87
C GLY A 172 7.21 7.04 10.37
N ASN A 173 7.70 7.03 11.60
CA ASN A 173 8.50 5.91 12.14
C ASN A 173 7.65 4.89 12.90
N THR A 174 6.39 5.19 13.11
CA THR A 174 5.47 4.36 13.88
C THR A 174 4.38 3.78 13.00
N GLN A 175 3.77 2.72 13.49
CA GLN A 175 2.63 2.12 12.84
C GLN A 175 1.38 2.96 13.18
N PRO A 176 0.60 3.47 12.21
CA PRO A 176 -0.66 4.17 12.48
C PRO A 176 -1.68 3.44 13.37
N HIS A 177 -1.53 2.13 13.56
CA HIS A 177 -2.35 1.35 14.49
C HIS A 177 -1.82 1.34 15.93
N ASP A 178 -0.55 1.65 16.14
CA ASP A 178 0.02 1.99 17.44
C ASP A 178 -0.32 3.45 17.76
N ARG A 179 -1.49 3.62 18.37
CA ARG A 179 -2.04 4.94 18.70
C ARG A 179 -1.14 5.70 19.67
N LEU A 180 -0.49 5.02 20.61
CA LEU A 180 0.34 5.68 21.62
C LEU A 180 1.64 6.19 20.98
N ALA A 181 2.31 5.35 20.19
CA ALA A 181 3.52 5.74 19.50
C ALA A 181 3.24 6.84 18.46
N SER A 182 2.17 6.70 17.66
CA SER A 182 1.77 7.71 16.68
C SER A 182 1.44 9.06 17.33
N GLN A 183 0.81 9.07 18.50
CA GLN A 183 0.53 10.31 19.23
C GLN A 183 1.80 10.96 19.79
N ALA A 184 2.79 10.15 20.20
CA ALA A 184 4.06 10.65 20.68
C ALA A 184 4.86 11.37 19.57
N GLU A 185 4.76 10.92 18.31
CA GLU A 185 5.43 11.58 17.17
C GLU A 185 4.96 13.03 16.97
N VAL A 186 3.68 13.31 17.23
CA VAL A 186 3.08 14.64 17.04
C VAL A 186 3.81 15.72 17.84
N ALA A 187 4.22 15.40 19.07
CA ALA A 187 4.94 16.34 19.92
C ALA A 187 6.29 16.77 19.29
N GLY A 188 7.01 15.82 18.68
CA GLY A 188 8.26 16.10 17.97
C GLY A 188 8.05 16.94 16.71
N LEU A 189 7.05 16.58 15.90
CA LEU A 189 6.71 17.31 14.67
C LEU A 189 6.25 18.74 14.92
N MET A 190 5.63 19.00 16.07
CA MET A 190 5.12 20.32 16.44
C MET A 190 6.13 21.15 17.26
N ALA A 191 7.27 20.58 17.65
CA ALA A 191 8.22 21.23 18.55
C ALA A 191 8.78 22.56 18.01
N ALA A 192 8.88 22.68 16.68
CA ALA A 192 9.36 23.89 16.01
C ALA A 192 8.25 24.94 15.76
N LEU A 193 6.98 24.62 16.03
CA LEU A 193 5.85 25.48 15.71
C LEU A 193 5.37 26.28 16.93
N GLY A 194 5.10 27.56 16.74
CA GLY A 194 4.46 28.41 17.74
C GLY A 194 2.96 28.08 17.93
N PRO A 195 2.35 28.45 19.08
CA PRO A 195 0.94 28.17 19.35
C PRO A 195 -0.05 28.68 18.29
N ASN A 196 0.26 29.81 17.64
CA ASN A 196 -0.57 30.36 16.58
C ASN A 196 -0.46 29.56 15.27
N GLU A 197 0.74 29.07 14.93
CA GLU A 197 0.96 28.22 13.74
C GLU A 197 0.24 26.89 13.91
N ILE A 198 0.31 26.31 15.11
CA ILE A 198 -0.44 25.12 15.50
C ILE A 198 -1.95 25.34 15.31
N ARG A 199 -2.48 26.46 15.82
CA ARG A 199 -3.91 26.80 15.69
C ARG A 199 -4.33 26.98 14.23
N ASN A 200 -3.48 27.61 13.41
CA ASN A 200 -3.74 27.83 11.99
C ASN A 200 -3.73 26.50 11.22
N LEU A 201 -2.76 25.63 11.50
CA LEU A 201 -2.67 24.30 10.91
C LEU A 201 -3.91 23.46 11.25
N ALA A 202 -4.32 23.44 12.52
CA ALA A 202 -5.51 22.72 12.97
C ALA A 202 -6.80 23.26 12.32
N SER A 203 -6.92 24.60 12.22
CA SER A 203 -8.08 25.25 11.60
C SER A 203 -8.15 24.96 10.09
N SER A 204 -7.02 25.03 9.38
CA SER A 204 -6.94 24.68 7.96
C SER A 204 -7.29 23.21 7.73
N TRP A 205 -6.74 22.30 8.54
CA TRP A 205 -7.04 20.87 8.44
C TRP A 205 -8.53 20.58 8.65
N LEU A 206 -9.17 21.22 9.64
CA LEU A 206 -10.61 21.09 9.87
C LEU A 206 -11.44 21.65 8.71
N ALA A 207 -11.09 22.85 8.21
CA ALA A 207 -11.79 23.47 7.10
C ALA A 207 -11.75 22.59 5.84
N ASP A 208 -10.58 22.02 5.53
CA ASP A 208 -10.42 21.15 4.37
C ASP A 208 -11.22 19.86 4.49
N ARG A 209 -11.36 19.32 5.71
CA ARG A 209 -12.16 18.12 5.99
C ARG A 209 -13.67 18.35 5.89
N VAL A 210 -14.11 19.56 6.18
CA VAL A 210 -15.54 19.94 6.17
C VAL A 210 -15.97 20.46 4.79
N SER A 211 -15.04 20.93 3.96
CA SER A 211 -15.37 21.43 2.62
C SER A 211 -15.87 20.32 1.70
N ALA A 212 -17.10 20.46 1.20
CA ALA A 212 -17.76 19.53 0.28
C ALA A 212 -17.07 19.43 -1.09
N SER A 213 -16.11 20.32 -1.39
CA SER A 213 -15.30 20.38 -2.61
C SER A 213 -13.96 19.65 -2.51
N SER A 214 -13.68 18.99 -1.37
CA SER A 214 -12.48 18.17 -1.20
C SER A 214 -12.57 16.95 -2.13
N GLU A 215 -11.99 17.09 -3.33
CA GLU A 215 -12.00 16.10 -4.41
C GLU A 215 -11.27 14.81 -4.00
N THR A 216 -11.92 13.97 -3.18
CA THR A 216 -11.36 12.69 -2.74
C THR A 216 -11.12 11.72 -3.90
N ASN A 217 -11.58 12.05 -5.11
CA ASN A 217 -11.49 11.21 -6.29
C ASN A 217 -11.24 12.04 -7.57
N GLN A 218 -9.98 12.36 -7.87
CA GLN A 218 -9.60 13.02 -9.13
C GLN A 218 -9.95 12.17 -10.38
N PHE A 219 -10.19 10.85 -10.23
CA PHE A 219 -10.61 10.01 -11.34
C PHE A 219 -12.05 10.27 -11.81
N SER A 220 -12.93 10.88 -11.01
CA SER A 220 -14.28 11.25 -11.47
C SER A 220 -14.30 12.42 -12.45
N ALA A 221 -13.29 13.29 -12.42
CA ALA A 221 -13.24 14.48 -13.29
C ALA A 221 -13.02 14.14 -14.78
N SER A 222 -12.47 12.96 -15.08
CA SER A 222 -12.29 12.47 -16.45
C SER A 222 -13.55 11.79 -17.02
N TRP A 223 -14.57 11.56 -16.19
CA TRP A 223 -15.90 11.09 -16.62
C TRP A 223 -16.80 12.28 -16.95
N LYS A 224 -16.43 13.06 -17.97
CA LYS A 224 -17.41 13.98 -18.55
C LYS A 224 -18.57 13.14 -19.09
N PRO A 225 -19.83 13.42 -18.73
CA PRO A 225 -20.96 12.76 -19.35
C PRO A 225 -20.90 13.06 -20.85
N ALA A 226 -20.70 12.04 -21.67
CA ALA A 226 -21.07 12.12 -23.08
C ALA A 226 -22.54 12.56 -23.11
N GLY A 227 -22.81 13.60 -23.90
CA GLY A 227 -23.98 14.47 -23.80
C GLY A 227 -25.30 13.78 -23.44
N ALA A 228 -26.09 14.48 -22.64
CA ALA A 228 -27.42 14.09 -22.21
C ALA A 228 -28.24 13.49 -23.36
N SER A 229 -28.33 12.15 -23.38
CA SER A 229 -29.35 11.44 -24.13
C SER A 229 -30.57 11.25 -23.23
N PRO A 230 -31.80 11.47 -23.73
CA PRO A 230 -33.00 11.49 -22.92
C PRO A 230 -33.24 10.15 -22.21
N ALA A 231 -33.80 10.25 -21.01
CA ALA A 231 -33.98 9.17 -20.06
C ALA A 231 -34.74 7.96 -20.66
N PRO A 232 -34.15 6.76 -20.66
CA PRO A 232 -34.92 5.54 -20.85
C PRO A 232 -35.65 5.21 -19.55
N THR A 233 -36.98 5.12 -19.65
CA THR A 233 -37.92 4.61 -18.66
C THR A 233 -37.44 3.25 -18.14
N LYS A 234 -37.16 3.11 -16.84
CA LYS A 234 -36.64 1.84 -16.28
C LYS A 234 -37.56 1.22 -15.24
N THR A 235 -38.30 0.23 -15.74
CA THR A 235 -38.69 -1.01 -15.06
C THR A 235 -37.50 -1.65 -14.32
N GLN A 236 -37.79 -2.21 -13.14
CA GLN A 236 -37.02 -3.11 -12.25
C GLN A 236 -35.48 -3.01 -12.22
N LYS A 237 -34.95 -2.67 -11.03
CA LYS A 237 -33.54 -2.88 -10.69
C LYS A 237 -33.29 -4.37 -10.43
N LYS A 238 -32.46 -5.00 -11.27
CA LYS A 238 -31.71 -6.21 -10.94
C LYS A 238 -30.26 -5.83 -10.64
N ALA A 239 -29.71 -6.40 -9.58
CA ALA A 239 -28.26 -6.50 -9.39
C ALA A 239 -27.86 -7.96 -9.62
N ILE A 240 -26.78 -8.16 -10.35
CA ILE A 240 -26.09 -9.44 -10.54
C ILE A 240 -24.62 -9.15 -10.17
N PHE A 241 -24.00 -10.07 -9.46
CA PHE A 241 -22.55 -10.07 -9.21
C PHE A 241 -21.83 -10.76 -10.36
#